data_AF-A0A951YZJ4-F1
#
_entry.id   AF-A0A951YZJ4-F1
#
_cell.length_a   1.000
_cell.length_b   1.000
_cell.length_c   1.000
_cell.angle_alpha   90.00
_cell.angle_beta   90.00
_cell.angle_gamma   90.00
#
_symmetry.space_group_name_H-M   'P 1'
#
loop_
_entity.id
_entity.type
_entity.pdbx_description
1 polymer ?
#
loop_
_entity_poly.entity_id
_entity_poly.type
_entity_poly.pdbx_seq_one_letter_code
_entity_poly.pdbx_strand_id
1 'polypeptide(L)'
;MKFPVPHDVKKDVIPGTEGWERMYPYQYQFVTDDPQRNAYEKETFWFYDGLHYPEPLYPFDTIWDEAWYLALSQFNNRIFMVPPVRGVDHRMINGYVYISPVPVKDPDEIGRRVPNFMERAGHYYKNWDALEAKWKVKMEATIRELEALQIPRLAEMEDISVVTDAIGTSNGYHLLKNYDDLINLGIKCWQ
;
A
#
# COMPACT_ATOMS: atom_id res chain seq x y z
N MET A 1 6.29 16.85 -24.60
CA MET A 1 5.02 16.48 -23.95
C MET A 1 5.09 16.98 -22.51
N LYS A 2 4.14 17.81 -22.06
CA LYS A 2 4.09 18.29 -20.66
C LYS A 2 3.09 17.40 -19.93
N PHE A 3 3.49 16.77 -18.83
CA PHE A 3 2.57 16.00 -18.01
C PHE A 3 1.55 16.96 -17.36
N PRO A 4 0.28 16.54 -17.23
CA PRO A 4 -0.72 17.34 -16.55
C PRO A 4 -0.31 17.57 -15.10
N VAL A 5 -0.51 18.79 -14.60
CA VAL A 5 -0.40 19.07 -13.16
C VAL A 5 -1.62 18.44 -12.51
N PRO A 6 -1.48 17.55 -11.51
CA PRO A 6 -2.63 16.85 -10.94
C PRO A 6 -3.68 17.79 -10.32
N HIS A 7 -3.26 18.91 -9.74
CA HIS A 7 -4.19 19.95 -9.27
C HIS A 7 -5.04 20.55 -10.40
N ASP A 8 -4.55 20.50 -11.64
CA ASP A 8 -5.23 21.02 -12.82
C ASP A 8 -6.03 19.92 -13.55
N VAL A 9 -5.86 18.65 -13.16
CA VAL A 9 -6.73 17.55 -13.60
C VAL A 9 -8.08 17.80 -12.94
N LYS A 10 -8.97 18.42 -13.70
CA LYS A 10 -10.31 18.79 -13.25
C LYS A 10 -11.00 17.57 -12.62
N LYS A 11 -11.32 17.71 -11.34
CA LYS A 11 -12.07 16.74 -10.54
C LYS A 11 -13.40 16.37 -11.21
N ASP A 12 -14.02 17.33 -11.91
CA ASP A 12 -15.33 17.19 -12.58
C ASP A 12 -15.29 16.47 -13.95
N VAL A 13 -14.18 15.84 -14.35
CA VAL A 13 -14.01 15.35 -15.74
C VAL A 13 -14.75 14.05 -16.03
N ILE A 14 -15.17 13.31 -15.00
CA ILE A 14 -15.87 12.04 -15.20
C ILE A 14 -17.27 12.15 -14.57
N PRO A 15 -18.33 12.32 -15.37
CA PRO A 15 -19.69 12.32 -14.86
C PRO A 15 -19.96 11.10 -13.97
N GLY A 16 -20.49 11.32 -12.76
CA GLY A 16 -20.74 10.26 -11.77
C GLY A 16 -19.64 10.11 -10.72
N THR A 17 -18.53 10.85 -10.79
CA THR A 17 -17.49 10.87 -9.75
C THR A 17 -17.62 12.07 -8.81
N GLU A 18 -18.72 12.80 -8.83
CA GLU A 18 -18.90 13.99 -7.98
C GLU A 18 -18.78 13.64 -6.49
N GLY A 19 -17.89 14.33 -5.78
CA GLY A 19 -17.63 14.11 -4.36
C GLY A 19 -16.88 12.81 -4.04
N TRP A 20 -16.18 12.22 -5.02
CA TRP A 20 -15.33 11.03 -4.84
C TRP A 20 -14.33 11.19 -3.69
N GLU A 21 -13.90 12.42 -3.37
CA GLU A 21 -12.97 12.72 -2.29
C GLU A 21 -13.41 12.10 -0.96
N ARG A 22 -14.72 12.11 -0.67
CA ARG A 22 -15.27 11.58 0.58
C ARG A 22 -15.06 10.08 0.75
N MET A 23 -14.76 9.38 -0.35
CA MET A 23 -14.60 7.94 -0.36
C MET A 23 -13.20 7.50 0.07
N TYR A 24 -12.22 8.42 0.08
CA TYR A 24 -10.82 8.10 0.36
C TYR A 24 -10.30 8.88 1.57
N PRO A 25 -9.33 8.32 2.32
CA PRO A 25 -8.65 9.04 3.40
C PRO A 25 -8.07 10.38 2.97
N TYR A 26 -8.04 11.34 3.90
CA TYR A 26 -7.62 12.72 3.62
C TYR A 26 -6.18 12.81 3.07
N GLN A 27 -5.29 11.89 3.47
CA GLN A 27 -3.90 11.84 3.01
C GLN A 27 -3.75 11.49 1.52
N TYR A 28 -4.78 10.95 0.87
CA TYR A 28 -4.77 10.66 -0.56
C TYR A 28 -5.28 11.81 -1.43
N GLN A 29 -5.90 12.84 -0.87
CA GLN A 29 -6.44 13.93 -1.68
C GLN A 29 -5.37 14.98 -1.99
N PHE A 30 -5.36 15.53 -3.20
CA PHE A 30 -4.68 16.81 -3.43
C PHE A 30 -5.41 17.92 -2.69
N VAL A 31 -4.68 18.73 -1.91
CA VAL A 31 -5.29 19.74 -1.03
C VAL A 31 -4.89 21.16 -1.41
N THR A 32 -5.74 22.11 -1.04
CA THR A 32 -5.55 23.55 -1.26
C THR A 32 -5.61 24.37 0.03
N ASP A 33 -6.09 23.76 1.12
CA ASP A 33 -6.28 24.35 2.44
C ASP A 33 -5.06 24.20 3.36
N ASP A 34 -4.10 23.34 3.00
CA ASP A 34 -2.77 23.24 3.63
C ASP A 34 -1.70 23.86 2.71
N PRO A 35 -1.14 25.05 3.04
CA PRO A 35 -0.15 25.71 2.20
C PRO A 35 1.15 24.92 2.01
N GLN A 36 1.60 24.17 3.02
CA GLN A 36 2.84 23.40 2.96
C GLN A 36 2.67 22.18 2.06
N ARG A 37 1.58 21.44 2.24
CA ARG A 37 1.27 20.27 1.41
C ARG A 37 0.93 20.66 -0.02
N ASN A 38 0.17 21.75 -0.21
CA ASN A 38 -0.14 22.26 -1.54
C ASN A 38 1.12 22.70 -2.32
N ALA A 39 2.07 23.37 -1.66
CA ALA A 39 3.34 23.73 -2.28
C ALA A 39 4.15 22.49 -2.68
N TYR A 40 4.26 21.51 -1.78
CA TYR A 40 4.91 20.23 -2.06
C TYR A 40 4.27 19.52 -3.26
N GLU A 41 2.94 19.41 -3.30
CA GLU A 41 2.22 18.73 -4.38
C GLU A 41 2.42 19.42 -5.74
N LYS A 42 2.45 20.76 -5.78
CA LYS A 42 2.70 21.55 -7.00
C LYS A 42 4.13 21.45 -7.54
N GLU A 43 5.12 21.33 -6.65
CA GLU A 43 6.53 21.18 -7.01
C GLU A 43 6.90 19.74 -7.36
N THR A 44 6.05 18.79 -7.00
CA THR A 44 6.29 17.36 -7.15
C THR A 44 5.79 16.86 -8.50
N PHE A 45 6.56 15.97 -9.12
CA PHE A 45 6.15 15.29 -10.35
C PHE A 45 5.28 14.09 -10.02
N TRP A 46 4.02 14.11 -10.46
CA TRP A 46 3.09 13.02 -10.26
C TRP A 46 2.72 12.38 -11.58
N PHE A 47 2.52 11.07 -11.56
CA PHE A 47 2.05 10.34 -12.72
C PHE A 47 1.03 9.29 -12.31
N TYR A 48 0.09 9.04 -13.22
CA TYR A 48 -0.91 8.00 -13.06
C TYR A 48 -0.23 6.63 -13.04
N ASP A 49 -0.47 5.84 -12.00
CA ASP A 49 0.07 4.49 -11.86
C ASP A 49 -0.80 3.43 -12.55
N GLY A 50 -1.10 3.66 -13.84
CA GLY A 50 -1.97 2.78 -14.62
C GLY A 50 -1.40 1.40 -14.91
N LEU A 51 -0.11 1.17 -14.63
CA LEU A 51 0.49 -0.16 -14.75
C LEU A 51 -0.02 -1.10 -13.64
N HIS A 52 -0.14 -0.58 -12.42
CA HIS A 52 -0.58 -1.36 -11.25
C HIS A 52 -2.07 -1.14 -10.95
N TYR A 53 -2.59 0.06 -11.23
CA TYR A 53 -3.96 0.47 -10.99
C TYR A 53 -4.61 0.97 -12.28
N PRO A 54 -4.91 0.08 -13.25
CA PRO A 54 -5.49 0.48 -14.54
C PRO A 54 -6.94 1.00 -14.44
N GLU A 55 -7.62 0.71 -13.33
CA GLU A 55 -9.01 1.03 -13.05
C GLU A 55 -9.14 1.85 -11.76
N PRO A 56 -10.26 2.57 -11.54
CA PRO A 56 -10.50 3.25 -10.28
C PRO A 56 -10.43 2.30 -9.09
N LEU A 57 -9.60 2.63 -8.10
CA LEU A 57 -9.42 1.83 -6.90
C LEU A 57 -10.65 1.96 -6.01
N TYR A 58 -11.27 0.84 -5.62
CA TYR A 58 -12.38 0.89 -4.69
C TYR A 58 -11.91 1.32 -3.29
N PRO A 59 -12.72 2.09 -2.53
CA PRO A 59 -12.35 2.54 -1.19
C PRO A 59 -11.94 1.43 -0.22
N PHE A 60 -12.51 0.24 -0.38
CA PHE A 60 -12.18 -0.91 0.48
C PHE A 60 -10.83 -1.56 0.11
N ASP A 61 -10.38 -1.38 -1.14
CA ASP A 61 -9.13 -1.95 -1.65
C ASP A 61 -7.91 -1.05 -1.40
N THR A 62 -8.11 0.14 -0.83
CA THR A 62 -7.02 1.07 -0.48
C THR A 62 -6.00 0.46 0.48
N ILE A 63 -6.40 -0.53 1.28
CA ILE A 63 -5.50 -1.26 2.16
C ILE A 63 -4.34 -1.92 1.40
N TRP A 64 -4.57 -2.35 0.15
CA TRP A 64 -3.54 -2.96 -0.67
C TRP A 64 -2.59 -1.92 -1.25
N ASP A 65 -3.11 -0.74 -1.62
CA ASP A 65 -2.29 0.42 -1.95
C ASP A 65 -1.38 0.80 -0.76
N GLU A 66 -1.96 0.90 0.44
CA GLU A 66 -1.23 1.15 1.68
C GLU A 66 -0.12 0.12 1.93
N ALA A 67 -0.40 -1.17 1.72
CA ALA A 67 0.55 -2.23 1.97
C ALA A 67 1.84 -2.08 1.15
N TRP A 68 1.74 -1.88 -0.16
CA TRP A 68 2.94 -1.85 -1.02
C TRP A 68 3.71 -0.54 -0.91
N TYR A 69 3.05 0.61 -0.80
CA TYR A 69 3.79 1.88 -0.75
C TYR A 69 4.55 2.04 0.57
N LEU A 70 3.97 1.56 1.67
CA LEU A 70 4.63 1.54 2.97
C LEU A 70 5.85 0.61 2.91
N ALA A 71 5.69 -0.60 2.36
CA ALA A 71 6.78 -1.55 2.19
C ALA A 71 7.91 -0.98 1.33
N LEU A 72 7.61 -0.46 0.14
CA LEU A 72 8.63 0.12 -0.75
C LEU A 72 9.37 1.28 -0.06
N SER A 73 8.65 2.12 0.68
CA SER A 73 9.24 3.22 1.44
C SER A 73 10.15 2.71 2.59
N GLN A 74 9.78 1.61 3.26
CA GLN A 74 10.65 0.96 4.23
C GLN A 74 11.90 0.38 3.57
N PHE A 75 11.77 -0.25 2.40
CA PHE A 75 12.90 -0.78 1.66
C PHE A 75 13.88 0.32 1.26
N ASN A 76 13.38 1.43 0.72
CA ASN A 76 14.21 2.56 0.32
C ASN A 76 14.86 3.24 1.52
N ASN A 77 14.13 3.42 2.63
CA ASN A 77 14.58 4.28 3.72
C ASN A 77 15.29 3.55 4.87
N ARG A 78 15.08 2.23 5.04
CA ARG A 78 15.56 1.48 6.21
C ARG A 78 16.28 0.19 5.86
N ILE A 79 15.92 -0.46 4.75
CA ILE A 79 16.49 -1.77 4.40
C ILE A 79 17.68 -1.58 3.46
N PHE A 80 17.44 -1.10 2.24
CA PHE A 80 18.50 -0.90 1.24
C PHE A 80 19.16 0.47 1.34
N MET A 81 18.53 1.47 2.00
CA MET A 81 19.08 2.83 2.08
C MET A 81 19.31 3.44 0.70
N VAL A 82 18.35 3.30 -0.22
CA VAL A 82 18.46 3.80 -1.60
C VAL A 82 18.86 5.29 -1.58
N PRO A 83 19.93 5.71 -2.29
CA PRO A 83 20.52 7.03 -2.04
C PRO A 83 19.63 8.22 -2.41
N PRO A 84 19.02 8.30 -3.61
CA PRO A 84 18.31 9.51 -4.04
C PRO A 84 16.84 9.58 -3.58
N VAL A 85 16.28 8.53 -3.00
CA VAL A 85 14.83 8.43 -2.78
C VAL A 85 14.50 7.73 -1.47
N ARG A 86 13.49 8.25 -0.74
CA ARG A 86 13.02 7.66 0.52
C ARG A 86 11.84 6.71 0.36
N GLY A 87 11.18 6.72 -0.79
CA GLY A 87 9.96 5.96 -1.01
C GLY A 87 9.11 6.61 -2.09
N VAL A 88 7.81 6.41 -1.98
CA VAL A 88 6.80 6.94 -2.90
C VAL A 88 5.67 7.57 -2.10
N ASP A 89 5.09 8.62 -2.66
CA ASP A 89 3.90 9.29 -2.13
C ASP A 89 2.72 9.05 -3.08
N HIS A 90 1.51 9.06 -2.53
CA HIS A 90 0.29 8.62 -3.20
C HIS A 90 -0.79 9.68 -3.12
N ARG A 91 -1.45 9.94 -4.25
CA ARG A 91 -2.65 10.75 -4.32
C ARG A 91 -3.67 10.06 -5.21
N MET A 92 -4.93 10.44 -5.05
CA MET A 92 -6.03 9.94 -5.87
C MET A 92 -6.71 11.09 -6.57
N ILE A 93 -7.22 10.83 -7.77
CA ILE A 93 -8.14 11.72 -8.50
C ILE A 93 -9.18 10.82 -9.17
N ASN A 94 -10.47 11.00 -8.87
CA ASN A 94 -11.56 10.19 -9.42
C ASN A 94 -11.35 8.67 -9.24
N GLY A 95 -10.75 8.28 -8.12
CA GLY A 95 -10.40 6.89 -7.81
C GLY A 95 -9.13 6.35 -8.49
N TYR A 96 -8.51 7.11 -9.41
CA TYR A 96 -7.25 6.70 -10.02
C TYR A 96 -6.07 7.10 -9.14
N VAL A 97 -5.10 6.18 -9.02
CA VAL A 97 -3.90 6.33 -8.20
C VAL A 97 -2.81 7.10 -8.96
N TYR A 98 -2.30 8.15 -8.33
CA TYR A 98 -1.16 8.94 -8.80
C TYR A 98 -0.03 8.81 -7.81
N ILE A 99 1.17 8.51 -8.31
CA ILE A 99 2.35 8.31 -7.47
C ILE A 99 3.45 9.30 -7.82
N SER A 100 4.31 9.55 -6.84
CA SER A 100 5.55 10.29 -7.01
C SER A 100 6.65 9.70 -6.15
N PRO A 101 7.90 9.57 -6.63
CA PRO A 101 9.03 9.32 -5.74
C PRO A 101 9.18 10.46 -4.71
N VAL A 102 9.61 10.13 -3.50
CA VAL A 102 9.95 11.09 -2.44
C VAL A 102 11.47 11.30 -2.44
N PRO A 103 12.00 12.38 -3.05
CA PRO A 103 13.44 12.55 -3.23
C PRO A 103 14.14 12.91 -1.92
N VAL A 104 15.37 12.43 -1.75
CA VAL A 104 16.32 12.99 -0.79
C VAL A 104 16.90 14.26 -1.40
N LYS A 105 16.64 15.43 -0.79
CA LYS A 105 17.06 16.73 -1.34
C LYS A 105 18.49 17.14 -0.92
N ASP A 106 18.99 16.62 0.20
CA ASP A 106 20.31 16.94 0.74
C ASP A 106 21.41 16.08 0.07
N PRO A 107 22.35 16.67 -0.69
CA PRO A 107 23.45 15.93 -1.31
C PRO A 107 24.34 15.19 -0.31
N ASP A 108 24.52 15.71 0.91
CA ASP A 108 25.35 15.08 1.94
C ASP A 108 24.65 13.85 2.53
N GLU A 109 23.33 13.89 2.67
CA GLU A 109 22.53 12.70 3.01
C GLU A 109 22.63 11.64 1.91
N ILE A 110 22.49 12.02 0.64
CA ILE A 110 22.65 11.09 -0.49
C ILE A 110 24.03 10.42 -0.40
N GLY A 111 25.10 11.20 -0.22
CA GLY A 111 26.46 10.70 -0.08
C GLY A 111 26.62 9.69 1.08
N ARG A 112 26.02 9.97 2.25
CA ARG A 112 26.05 9.06 3.41
C ARG A 112 25.27 7.77 3.21
N ARG A 113 24.25 7.77 2.34
CA ARG A 113 23.44 6.59 2.01
C ARG A 113 24.18 5.63 1.08
N VAL A 114 25.01 6.14 0.17
CA VAL A 114 25.75 5.34 -0.83
C VAL A 114 26.46 4.11 -0.25
N PRO A 115 27.34 4.21 0.77
CA PRO A 115 28.05 3.03 1.28
C PRO A 115 27.10 1.95 1.82
N ASN A 116 26.04 2.35 2.53
CA ASN A 116 25.03 1.42 3.04
C ASN A 116 24.28 0.71 1.90
N PHE A 117 23.89 1.46 0.87
CA PHE A 117 23.23 0.87 -0.30
C PHE A 117 24.14 -0.10 -1.04
N MET A 118 25.39 0.30 -1.30
CA MET A 118 26.36 -0.53 -2.02
C MET A 118 26.64 -1.85 -1.30
N GLU A 119 26.80 -1.82 0.02
CA GLU A 119 26.98 -3.03 0.83
C GLU A 119 25.77 -3.97 0.70
N ARG A 120 24.57 -3.43 0.91
CA ARG A 120 23.34 -4.22 1.06
C ARG A 120 22.79 -4.70 -0.27
N ALA A 121 22.67 -3.81 -1.24
CA ALA A 121 22.29 -4.16 -2.60
C ALA A 121 23.36 -5.06 -3.24
N GLY A 122 24.65 -4.77 -3.02
CA GLY A 122 25.74 -5.60 -3.48
C GLY A 122 25.68 -7.02 -2.93
N HIS A 123 25.45 -7.18 -1.63
CA HIS A 123 25.21 -8.50 -1.03
C HIS A 123 23.97 -9.17 -1.62
N TYR A 124 22.86 -8.45 -1.71
CA TYR A 124 21.58 -8.99 -2.19
C TYR A 124 21.70 -9.52 -3.62
N TYR A 125 22.18 -8.71 -4.56
CA TYR A 125 22.29 -9.12 -5.96
C TYR A 125 23.39 -10.15 -6.20
N LYS A 126 24.52 -10.11 -5.46
CA LYS A 126 25.56 -11.15 -5.55
C LYS A 126 25.05 -12.52 -5.13
N ASN A 127 24.07 -12.57 -4.22
CA ASN A 127 23.52 -13.80 -3.66
C ASN A 127 22.08 -14.06 -4.13
N TRP A 128 21.66 -13.48 -5.26
CA TRP A 128 20.27 -13.46 -5.72
C TRP A 128 19.62 -14.85 -5.69
N ASP A 129 20.17 -15.83 -6.39
CA ASP A 129 19.55 -17.17 -6.52
C ASP A 129 19.28 -17.83 -5.15
N ALA A 130 20.23 -17.70 -4.22
CA ALA A 130 20.09 -18.27 -2.88
C ALA A 130 19.06 -17.52 -2.03
N LEU A 131 18.96 -16.20 -2.20
CA LEU A 131 17.98 -15.37 -1.50
C LEU A 131 16.58 -15.54 -2.08
N GLU A 132 16.45 -15.62 -3.40
CA GLU A 132 15.21 -15.90 -4.12
C GLU A 132 14.67 -17.27 -3.71
N ALA A 133 15.50 -18.32 -3.68
CA ALA A 133 15.08 -19.65 -3.25
C ALA A 133 14.50 -19.64 -1.82
N LYS A 134 15.12 -18.88 -0.91
CA LYS A 134 14.59 -18.69 0.46
C LYS A 134 13.30 -17.87 0.48
N TRP A 135 13.21 -16.82 -0.34
CA TRP A 135 12.00 -16.02 -0.47
C TRP A 135 10.83 -16.86 -0.99
N LYS A 136 11.05 -17.70 -2.01
CA LYS A 136 10.04 -18.58 -2.57
C LYS A 136 9.45 -19.53 -1.52
N VAL A 137 10.31 -20.15 -0.69
CA VAL A 137 9.84 -21.01 0.42
C VAL A 137 8.94 -20.25 1.39
N LYS A 138 9.31 -19.01 1.76
CA LYS A 138 8.48 -18.16 2.64
C LYS A 138 7.16 -17.81 1.97
N MET A 139 7.18 -17.49 0.68
CA MET A 139 5.98 -17.07 -0.04
C MET A 139 5.00 -18.22 -0.26
N GLU A 140 5.49 -19.40 -0.62
CA GLU A 140 4.69 -20.62 -0.68
C GLU A 140 4.10 -21.00 0.69
N ALA A 141 4.79 -20.71 1.80
CA ALA A 141 4.23 -20.91 3.14
C ALA A 141 3.06 -19.96 3.41
N THR A 142 3.21 -18.66 3.11
CA THR A 142 2.12 -17.69 3.22
C THR A 142 0.93 -18.07 2.32
N ILE A 143 1.18 -18.57 1.11
CA ILE A 143 0.11 -19.06 0.21
C ILE A 143 -0.63 -20.24 0.84
N ARG A 144 0.07 -21.23 1.41
CA ARG A 144 -0.59 -22.35 2.11
C ARG A 144 -1.39 -21.90 3.33
N GLU A 145 -0.89 -20.93 4.09
CA GLU A 145 -1.64 -20.32 5.20
C GLU A 145 -2.92 -19.66 4.70
N LEU A 146 -2.85 -18.93 3.58
CA LEU A 146 -3.99 -18.30 2.93
C LEU A 146 -5.01 -19.33 2.41
N GLU A 147 -4.56 -20.40 1.76
CA GLU A 147 -5.41 -21.47 1.24
C GLU A 147 -6.15 -22.23 2.36
N ALA A 148 -5.52 -22.35 3.53
CA ALA A 148 -6.13 -23.00 4.69
C ALA A 148 -7.18 -22.11 5.39
N LEU A 149 -7.08 -20.79 5.23
CA LEU A 149 -7.97 -19.82 5.86
C LEU A 149 -9.43 -20.05 5.42
N GLN A 150 -10.34 -20.10 6.39
CA GLN A 150 -11.77 -20.28 6.14
C GLN A 150 -12.51 -18.97 6.34
N ILE A 151 -13.22 -18.48 5.34
CA ILE A 151 -14.16 -17.35 5.50
C ILE A 151 -15.56 -17.95 5.66
N PRO A 152 -16.11 -18.01 6.88
CA PRO A 152 -17.38 -18.70 7.11
C PRO A 152 -18.55 -17.92 6.50
N ARG A 153 -19.49 -18.63 5.88
CA ARG A 153 -20.81 -18.06 5.60
C ARG A 153 -21.62 -18.06 6.88
N LEU A 154 -22.06 -16.89 7.30
CA LEU A 154 -22.89 -16.77 8.50
C LEU A 154 -24.29 -17.33 8.23
N ALA A 155 -24.78 -18.16 9.14
CA ALA A 155 -26.17 -18.59 9.19
C ALA A 155 -27.07 -17.45 9.70
N GLU A 156 -28.39 -17.62 9.56
CA GLU A 156 -29.35 -16.64 10.10
C GLU A 156 -29.29 -16.54 11.63
N MET A 157 -29.06 -17.68 12.30
CA MET A 157 -28.91 -17.77 13.75
C MET A 157 -27.71 -18.66 14.09
N GLU A 158 -27.06 -18.36 15.22
CA GLU A 158 -26.07 -19.24 15.81
C GLU A 158 -26.73 -20.50 16.39
N ASP A 159 -25.95 -21.55 16.56
CA ASP A 159 -26.41 -22.72 17.30
C ASP A 159 -26.74 -22.33 18.76
N ILE A 160 -27.79 -22.93 19.32
CA ILE A 160 -28.27 -22.61 20.68
C ILE A 160 -27.21 -22.87 21.76
N SER A 161 -26.22 -23.74 21.48
CA SER A 161 -25.07 -23.99 22.35
C SER A 161 -24.28 -22.74 22.70
N VAL A 162 -24.24 -21.72 21.82
CA VAL A 162 -23.58 -20.44 22.13
C VAL A 162 -24.15 -19.82 23.42
N VAL A 163 -25.44 -20.01 23.66
CA VAL A 163 -26.14 -19.55 24.86
C VAL A 163 -26.09 -20.59 25.96
N THR A 164 -26.50 -21.85 25.70
CA THR A 164 -26.67 -22.87 26.75
C THR A 164 -25.34 -23.29 27.38
N ASP A 165 -24.27 -23.26 26.60
CA ASP A 165 -22.94 -23.68 27.02
C ASP A 165 -22.05 -22.48 27.33
N ALA A 166 -22.60 -21.27 27.25
CA ALA A 166 -21.92 -20.00 27.51
C ALA A 166 -20.60 -19.83 26.73
N ILE A 167 -20.60 -20.19 25.44
CA ILE A 167 -19.41 -20.14 24.56
C ILE A 167 -18.85 -18.71 24.47
N GLY A 168 -19.72 -17.69 24.51
CA GLY A 168 -19.32 -16.28 24.57
C GLY A 168 -18.73 -15.70 23.29
N THR A 169 -18.62 -16.50 22.24
CA THR A 169 -18.18 -16.09 20.89
C THR A 169 -19.09 -16.71 19.84
N SER A 170 -19.27 -15.99 18.73
CA SER A 170 -20.13 -16.37 17.61
C SER A 170 -19.30 -16.63 16.35
N ASN A 171 -19.89 -17.25 15.33
CA ASN A 171 -19.25 -17.36 14.03
C ASN A 171 -18.97 -15.98 13.41
N GLY A 172 -19.76 -14.96 13.77
CA GLY A 172 -19.48 -13.56 13.41
C GLY A 172 -18.15 -13.03 13.96
N TYR A 173 -17.78 -13.38 15.19
CA TYR A 173 -16.45 -13.04 15.73
C TYR A 173 -15.33 -13.72 14.94
N HIS A 174 -15.50 -15.00 14.61
CA HIS A 174 -14.50 -15.74 13.84
C HIS A 174 -14.38 -15.24 12.39
N LEU A 175 -15.48 -14.78 11.77
CA LEU A 175 -15.43 -14.11 10.47
C LEU A 175 -14.52 -12.89 10.51
N LEU A 176 -14.68 -12.01 11.50
CA LEU A 176 -13.85 -10.82 11.67
C LEU A 176 -12.38 -11.21 11.86
N LYS A 177 -12.11 -12.17 12.75
CA LYS A 177 -10.74 -12.63 13.00
C LYS A 177 -10.10 -13.21 11.72
N ASN A 178 -10.83 -14.01 10.96
CA ASN A 178 -10.29 -14.63 9.75
C ASN A 178 -10.07 -13.57 8.66
N TYR A 179 -10.91 -12.54 8.60
CA TYR A 179 -10.69 -11.39 7.72
C TYR A 179 -9.42 -10.60 8.11
N ASP A 180 -9.16 -10.40 9.40
CA ASP A 180 -7.91 -9.79 9.87
C ASP A 180 -6.70 -10.65 9.52
N ASP A 181 -6.80 -11.98 9.69
CA ASP A 181 -5.75 -12.92 9.33
C ASP A 181 -5.46 -12.87 7.80
N LEU A 182 -6.50 -12.78 6.96
CA LEU A 182 -6.38 -12.58 5.51
C LEU A 182 -5.58 -11.31 5.17
N ILE A 183 -5.93 -10.18 5.78
CA ILE A 183 -5.23 -8.91 5.59
C ILE A 183 -3.76 -9.04 5.99
N ASN A 184 -3.49 -9.62 7.15
CA ASN A 184 -2.13 -9.79 7.67
C ASN A 184 -1.26 -10.65 6.73
N LEU A 185 -1.83 -11.72 6.16
CA LEU A 185 -1.14 -12.56 5.18
C LEU A 185 -0.81 -11.78 3.91
N GLY A 186 -1.74 -10.98 3.40
CA GLY A 186 -1.51 -10.14 2.22
C GLY A 186 -0.45 -9.06 2.45
N ILE A 187 -0.49 -8.37 3.60
CA ILE A 187 0.54 -7.38 3.98
C ILE A 187 1.93 -8.04 4.11
N LYS A 188 2.00 -9.24 4.71
CA LYS A 188 3.24 -10.01 4.85
C LYS A 188 3.90 -10.32 3.50
N CYS A 189 3.13 -10.44 2.41
CA CYS A 189 3.70 -10.66 1.07
C CYS A 189 4.59 -9.50 0.59
N TRP A 190 4.37 -8.29 1.11
CA TRP A 190 5.13 -7.09 0.78
C TRP A 190 6.36 -6.87 1.69
N GLN A 191 6.62 -7.75 2.66
CA GLN A 191 7.71 -7.62 3.65
C GLN A 191 8.86 -8.61 3.40
#